data_AF-A0A8S1CWD5-F1
#
_entry.id   AF-A0A8S1CWD5-F1
#
_cell.length_a   1.000
_cell.length_b   1.000
_cell.length_c   1.000
_cell.angle_alpha   90.00
_cell.angle_beta   90.00
_cell.angle_gamma   90.00
#
_symmetry.space_group_name_H-M   'P 1'
#
loop_
_entity.id
_entity.type
_entity.pdbx_description
1 polymer ?
#
loop_
_entity_poly.entity_id
_entity_poly.type
_entity_poly.pdbx_seq_one_letter_code
_entity_poly.pdbx_strand_id
1 'polypeptide(L)'
;MWPRTGVVLLASLVSLLLCKGVLGASLIGNDTDEQDYGDDSFASSRASHKKRHDRQHVPDVDGSVVREELLIAETIDALDRLFDFFHKNLQHLIADGFVGIAIAQGQLKEAVPLVPAHLAPLVDQLILKSGQILDGFDPDVHGVPEIGPGMRILLQPEMWMSFQLPVPKINDRVSQHAPAGQETPDECLGQLLSGQMPCHISADCWRKQLIEPSEHFSYSTTHHLFFYHLAKKLQCKVAGRDLDSLIVDACDKILVEATEIAKANFPESRRDLFLEQLALCGIEGSSSAEFVRHDWLKEALRWQKPITGCYGLSSRRVKRNEKLVPSGCLVHFSSVAAAALATGLRALLASSF
;
A
#
# COMPACT_ATOMS: atom_id res chain seq x y z
N MET A 1 -23.74 18.01 42.80
CA MET A 1 -24.67 17.90 41.66
C MET A 1 -24.00 18.52 40.45
N TRP A 2 -23.46 17.70 39.56
CA TRP A 2 -22.87 18.10 38.28
C TRP A 2 -23.70 17.43 37.18
N PRO A 3 -24.09 18.12 36.09
CA PRO A 3 -24.94 17.53 35.08
C PRO A 3 -24.13 16.59 34.18
N ARG A 4 -24.63 15.37 34.05
CA ARG A 4 -24.17 14.31 33.15
C ARG A 4 -24.69 14.59 31.74
N THR A 5 -23.96 15.35 30.94
CA THR A 5 -24.22 15.50 29.49
C THR A 5 -22.89 15.66 28.77
N GLY A 6 -22.21 14.55 28.49
CA GLY A 6 -20.89 14.59 27.85
C GLY A 6 -20.32 13.22 27.42
N VAL A 7 -21.16 12.20 27.25
CA VAL A 7 -20.69 10.83 26.91
C VAL A 7 -21.37 10.27 25.64
N VAL A 8 -22.22 11.05 24.96
CA VAL A 8 -23.01 10.56 23.80
C VAL A 8 -22.49 11.05 22.44
N LEU A 9 -21.47 11.92 22.39
CA LEU A 9 -20.99 12.51 21.12
C LEU A 9 -19.67 11.93 20.57
N LEU A 10 -18.92 11.14 21.35
CA LEU A 10 -17.63 10.56 20.91
C LEU A 10 -17.76 9.25 20.10
N ALA A 11 -18.95 8.66 20.01
CA ALA A 11 -19.19 7.44 19.24
C ALA A 11 -19.51 7.69 17.74
N SER A 12 -19.67 8.95 17.31
CA SER A 12 -20.12 9.29 15.95
C SER A 12 -19.01 9.61 14.95
N LEU A 13 -17.75 9.75 15.37
CA LEU A 13 -16.64 10.16 14.47
C LEU A 13 -15.91 8.99 13.80
N VAL A 14 -15.85 7.81 14.43
CA VAL A 14 -15.33 6.60 13.77
C VAL A 14 -16.33 6.06 12.73
N SER A 15 -17.63 6.30 12.93
CA SER A 15 -18.69 5.93 11.97
C SER A 15 -18.64 6.73 10.65
N LEU A 16 -18.01 7.91 10.64
CA LEU A 16 -17.89 8.76 9.45
C LEU A 16 -16.75 8.35 8.52
N LEU A 17 -15.80 7.56 9.00
CA LEU A 17 -14.80 6.91 8.15
C LEU A 17 -15.30 5.59 7.55
N LEU A 18 -16.29 4.90 8.13
CA LEU A 18 -16.58 3.51 7.71
C LEU A 18 -18.02 2.97 7.76
N CYS A 19 -19.08 3.70 8.15
CA CYS A 19 -20.40 3.06 8.20
C CYS A 19 -21.61 3.97 7.94
N LYS A 20 -22.16 3.91 6.72
CA LYS A 20 -23.61 4.12 6.48
C LYS A 20 -24.17 3.09 5.49
N GLY A 21 -24.66 1.98 6.06
CA GLY A 21 -25.99 1.40 5.79
C GLY A 21 -26.23 0.62 4.50
N VAL A 22 -26.85 -0.55 4.64
CA VAL A 22 -28.01 -0.96 3.82
C VAL A 22 -28.97 -1.74 4.72
N LEU A 23 -30.11 -1.11 5.05
CA LEU A 23 -31.39 -1.81 5.07
C LEU A 23 -31.81 -1.97 3.61
N GLY A 24 -32.19 -3.18 3.20
CA GLY A 24 -33.10 -3.36 2.08
C GLY A 24 -32.62 -4.26 0.93
N ALA A 25 -33.31 -5.40 0.86
CA ALA A 25 -33.91 -5.95 -0.35
C ALA A 25 -33.00 -6.60 -1.41
N SER A 26 -33.17 -7.93 -1.46
CA SER A 26 -33.15 -8.78 -2.66
C SER A 26 -33.63 -8.05 -3.91
N LEU A 27 -33.09 -8.44 -5.07
CA LEU A 27 -33.82 -8.96 -6.24
C LEU A 27 -32.79 -9.34 -7.34
N ILE A 28 -32.85 -10.61 -7.78
CA ILE A 28 -32.76 -11.10 -9.17
C ILE A 28 -31.43 -10.78 -9.91
N GLY A 29 -30.54 -11.72 -10.26
CA GLY A 29 -30.78 -13.01 -10.89
C GLY A 29 -30.72 -12.86 -12.42
N ASN A 30 -29.59 -13.20 -13.05
CA ASN A 30 -29.58 -13.81 -14.38
C ASN A 30 -28.16 -14.28 -14.75
N ASP A 31 -28.03 -15.60 -14.76
CA ASP A 31 -27.13 -16.37 -15.61
C ASP A 31 -27.41 -16.11 -17.09
N THR A 32 -26.35 -16.22 -17.90
CA THR A 32 -26.31 -16.83 -19.24
C THR A 32 -24.83 -16.78 -19.64
N ASP A 33 -24.12 -17.88 -19.44
CA ASP A 33 -23.89 -18.96 -20.41
C ASP A 33 -22.80 -18.61 -21.43
N GLU A 34 -21.63 -19.12 -21.06
CA GLU A 34 -20.49 -19.53 -21.87
C GLU A 34 -20.90 -20.61 -22.90
N GLN A 35 -20.27 -20.59 -24.08
CA GLN A 35 -19.95 -21.72 -24.99
C GLN A 35 -19.64 -21.15 -26.39
N ASP A 36 -18.71 -21.60 -27.21
CA ASP A 36 -17.62 -22.59 -27.11
C ASP A 36 -16.85 -22.60 -28.46
N TYR A 37 -15.68 -23.23 -28.45
CA TYR A 37 -14.92 -23.91 -29.52
C TYR A 37 -14.37 -23.18 -30.77
N GLY A 38 -13.08 -23.47 -31.03
CA GLY A 38 -12.59 -23.71 -32.39
C GLY A 38 -11.09 -23.53 -32.62
N ASP A 39 -10.30 -24.57 -32.31
CA ASP A 39 -8.93 -24.83 -32.79
C ASP A 39 -8.77 -24.66 -34.32
N ASP A 40 -7.57 -24.27 -34.80
CA ASP A 40 -6.54 -25.23 -35.23
C ASP A 40 -5.32 -24.60 -35.95
N SER A 41 -4.15 -25.07 -35.53
CA SER A 41 -2.89 -25.37 -36.24
C SER A 41 -2.34 -24.51 -37.41
N PHE A 42 -1.01 -24.22 -37.36
CA PHE A 42 -0.03 -24.85 -38.27
C PHE A 42 1.42 -24.53 -37.88
N ALA A 43 2.22 -25.58 -37.73
CA ALA A 43 3.66 -25.55 -37.52
C ALA A 43 4.43 -25.49 -38.84
N SER A 44 5.63 -24.86 -38.84
CA SER A 44 6.68 -25.22 -39.80
C SER A 44 8.07 -25.00 -39.21
N SER A 45 8.84 -26.09 -39.27
CA SER A 45 10.22 -26.25 -38.82
C SER A 45 11.20 -25.84 -39.91
N ARG A 46 12.35 -25.24 -39.54
CA ARG A 46 13.59 -25.30 -40.33
C ARG A 46 14.81 -25.09 -39.44
N ALA A 47 15.60 -26.15 -39.29
CA ALA A 47 16.97 -26.12 -38.80
C ALA A 47 17.93 -25.76 -39.94
N SER A 48 18.97 -24.95 -39.67
CA SER A 48 20.19 -24.89 -40.49
C SER A 48 21.35 -24.18 -39.80
N HIS A 49 22.48 -24.89 -39.77
CA HIS A 49 23.87 -24.42 -39.83
C HIS A 49 24.52 -23.61 -38.70
N LYS A 50 25.34 -24.37 -37.95
CA LYS A 50 26.50 -24.00 -37.14
C LYS A 50 27.55 -23.26 -38.01
N LYS A 51 27.87 -22.00 -37.67
CA LYS A 51 29.15 -21.35 -38.02
C LYS A 51 29.75 -20.73 -36.77
N ARG A 52 30.95 -21.23 -36.45
CA ARG A 52 31.82 -20.83 -35.34
C ARG A 52 32.56 -19.57 -35.79
N HIS A 53 32.30 -18.44 -35.15
CA HIS A 53 33.12 -17.24 -35.26
C HIS A 53 33.55 -16.86 -33.85
N ASP A 54 34.86 -16.89 -33.62
CA ASP A 54 35.52 -16.27 -32.47
C ASP A 54 35.12 -14.80 -32.41
N ARG A 55 34.33 -14.44 -31.40
CA ARG A 55 34.14 -13.05 -31.00
C ARG A 55 34.96 -12.82 -29.74
N GLN A 56 35.91 -11.90 -29.87
CA GLN A 56 36.60 -11.26 -28.77
C GLN A 56 35.58 -10.83 -27.71
N HIS A 57 35.87 -11.20 -26.47
CA HIS A 57 35.07 -10.87 -25.30
C HIS A 57 35.17 -9.36 -25.06
N VAL A 58 34.20 -8.62 -25.58
CA VAL A 58 33.90 -7.27 -25.10
C VAL A 58 33.22 -7.46 -23.74
N PRO A 59 33.71 -6.83 -22.65
CA PRO A 59 33.01 -6.92 -21.37
C PRO A 59 31.60 -6.38 -21.55
N ASP A 60 30.62 -7.21 -21.20
CA ASP A 60 29.22 -6.86 -21.15
C ASP A 60 29.10 -5.75 -20.10
N VAL A 61 29.07 -4.48 -20.54
CA VAL A 61 28.62 -3.39 -19.67
C VAL A 61 27.15 -3.67 -19.46
N ASP A 62 26.91 -4.24 -18.28
CA ASP A 62 25.81 -5.11 -17.96
C ASP A 62 24.46 -4.45 -18.23
N GLY A 63 23.71 -5.01 -19.19
CA GLY A 63 22.35 -4.57 -19.49
C GLY A 63 21.41 -4.63 -18.28
N SER A 64 21.79 -5.29 -17.17
CA SER A 64 21.06 -5.24 -15.90
C SER A 64 21.13 -3.86 -15.23
N VAL A 65 22.32 -3.24 -15.18
CA VAL A 65 22.56 -1.94 -14.53
C VAL A 65 21.79 -0.83 -15.26
N VAL A 66 21.84 -0.83 -16.59
CA VAL A 66 21.09 0.14 -17.42
C VAL A 66 19.58 0.00 -17.21
N ARG A 67 19.08 -1.21 -16.94
CA ARG A 67 17.65 -1.44 -16.65
C ARG A 67 17.23 -0.96 -15.26
N GLU A 68 18.13 -0.99 -14.29
CA GLU A 68 17.89 -0.52 -12.93
C GLU A 68 17.91 1.01 -12.85
N GLU A 69 18.91 1.67 -13.45
CA GLU A 69 18.96 3.13 -13.55
C GLU A 69 17.72 3.71 -14.24
N LEU A 70 17.26 3.05 -15.32
CA LEU A 70 16.02 3.45 -15.99
C LEU A 70 14.80 3.33 -15.07
N LEU A 71 14.71 2.23 -14.31
CA LEU A 71 13.60 2.00 -13.39
C LEU A 71 13.60 3.02 -12.23
N ILE A 72 14.79 3.41 -11.73
CA ILE A 72 14.95 4.48 -10.75
C ILE A 72 14.42 5.81 -11.31
N ALA A 73 14.85 6.17 -12.52
CA ALA A 73 14.40 7.40 -13.17
C ALA A 73 12.89 7.44 -13.42
N GLU A 74 12.31 6.34 -13.92
CA GLU A 74 10.86 6.19 -14.12
C GLU A 74 10.09 6.30 -12.80
N THR A 75 10.64 5.76 -11.71
CA THR A 75 10.02 5.81 -10.38
C THR A 75 10.03 7.23 -9.80
N ILE A 76 11.15 7.95 -9.94
CA ILE A 76 11.27 9.36 -9.53
C ILE A 76 10.24 10.22 -10.30
N ASP A 77 10.18 10.07 -11.62
CA ASP A 77 9.26 10.81 -12.50
C ASP A 77 7.78 10.48 -12.20
N ALA A 78 7.46 9.21 -11.92
CA ALA A 78 6.12 8.82 -11.48
C ALA A 78 5.73 9.44 -10.12
N LEU A 79 6.64 9.47 -9.15
CA LEU A 79 6.42 10.12 -7.86
C LEU A 79 6.22 11.63 -8.01
N ASP A 80 6.98 12.28 -8.88
CA ASP A 80 6.85 13.72 -9.13
C ASP A 80 5.45 14.07 -9.65
N ARG A 81 4.96 13.29 -10.63
CA ARG A 81 3.59 13.44 -11.15
C ARG A 81 2.51 13.16 -10.10
N LEU A 82 2.72 12.19 -9.21
CA LEU A 82 1.79 11.91 -8.10
C LEU A 82 1.72 13.09 -7.13
N PHE A 83 2.85 13.66 -6.74
CA PHE A 83 2.87 14.82 -5.85
C PHE A 83 2.28 16.06 -6.52
N ASP A 84 2.52 16.27 -7.82
CA ASP A 84 1.82 17.29 -8.59
C ASP A 84 0.30 17.09 -8.58
N PHE A 85 -0.16 15.85 -8.73
CA PHE A 85 -1.58 15.52 -8.64
C PHE A 85 -2.16 15.85 -7.26
N PHE A 86 -1.52 15.43 -6.18
CA PHE A 86 -1.99 15.70 -4.83
C PHE A 86 -2.00 17.19 -4.52
N HIS A 87 -0.94 17.91 -4.87
CA HIS A 87 -0.85 19.36 -4.66
C HIS A 87 -1.99 20.11 -5.37
N LYS A 88 -2.28 19.76 -6.63
CA LYS A 88 -3.40 20.34 -7.41
C LYS A 88 -4.77 20.01 -6.85
N ASN A 89 -4.89 18.91 -6.09
CA ASN A 89 -6.15 18.39 -5.57
C ASN A 89 -6.22 18.42 -4.05
N LEU A 90 -5.41 19.25 -3.37
CA LEU A 90 -5.26 19.28 -1.92
C LEU A 90 -6.62 19.31 -1.19
N GLN A 91 -7.50 20.22 -1.60
CA GLN A 91 -8.86 20.39 -1.04
C GLN A 91 -9.78 19.17 -1.25
N HIS A 92 -9.43 18.30 -2.19
CA HIS A 92 -10.15 17.07 -2.50
C HIS A 92 -9.51 15.84 -1.87
N LEU A 93 -8.42 15.97 -1.11
CA LEU A 93 -7.87 14.84 -0.39
C LEU A 93 -8.78 14.46 0.79
N ILE A 94 -8.61 13.24 1.27
CA ILE A 94 -9.13 12.73 2.54
C ILE A 94 -7.94 12.29 3.38
N ALA A 95 -8.16 12.07 4.67
CA ALA A 95 -7.15 11.56 5.62
C ALA A 95 -6.22 10.49 5.02
N ASP A 96 -6.79 9.45 4.41
CA ASP A 96 -6.06 8.34 3.79
C ASP A 96 -5.12 8.78 2.66
N GLY A 97 -5.48 9.86 1.96
CA GLY A 97 -4.64 10.53 0.97
C GLY A 97 -3.34 11.07 1.57
N PHE A 98 -3.40 11.63 2.78
CA PHE A 98 -2.23 12.16 3.45
C PHE A 98 -1.38 11.07 4.11
N VAL A 99 -1.98 9.97 4.57
CA VAL A 99 -1.24 8.85 5.18
C VAL A 99 -0.25 8.23 4.20
N GLY A 100 -0.66 7.93 2.96
CA GLY A 100 0.26 7.39 1.95
C GLY A 100 1.35 8.39 1.52
N ILE A 101 1.05 9.70 1.53
CA ILE A 101 2.06 10.75 1.30
C ILE A 101 3.06 10.82 2.46
N ALA A 102 2.61 10.66 3.70
CA ALA A 102 3.49 10.60 4.87
C ALA A 102 4.40 9.35 4.82
N ILE A 103 3.86 8.20 4.43
CA ILE A 103 4.65 6.99 4.16
C ILE A 103 5.70 7.28 3.08
N ALA A 104 5.27 7.83 1.95
CA ALA A 104 6.17 8.13 0.83
C ALA A 104 7.30 9.08 1.24
N GLN A 105 6.99 10.17 1.95
CA GLN A 105 8.01 11.10 2.41
C GLN A 105 8.97 10.46 3.42
N GLY A 106 8.47 9.61 4.32
CA GLY A 106 9.31 8.88 5.28
C GLY A 106 10.34 7.99 4.56
N GLN A 107 9.88 7.23 3.56
CA GLN A 107 10.72 6.36 2.75
C GLN A 107 11.72 7.14 1.89
N LEU A 108 11.32 8.29 1.33
CA LEU A 108 12.24 9.17 0.58
C LEU A 108 13.32 9.77 1.49
N LYS A 109 12.95 10.26 2.68
CA LYS A 109 13.91 10.78 3.68
C LYS A 109 14.92 9.70 4.08
N GLU A 110 14.47 8.47 4.23
CA GLU A 110 15.34 7.34 4.55
C GLU A 110 16.23 6.92 3.38
N ALA A 111 15.78 7.12 2.13
CA ALA A 111 16.57 6.83 0.95
C ALA A 111 17.74 7.80 0.73
N VAL A 112 17.68 9.04 1.27
CA VAL A 112 18.67 10.11 1.03
C VAL A 112 20.14 9.65 1.11
N PRO A 113 20.57 8.86 2.12
CA PRO A 113 21.97 8.40 2.21
C PRO A 113 22.41 7.47 1.08
N LEU A 114 21.46 6.88 0.35
CA LEU A 114 21.68 5.93 -0.75
C LEU A 114 21.64 6.61 -2.13
N VAL A 115 21.21 7.87 -2.20
CA VAL A 115 20.97 8.56 -3.48
C VAL A 115 22.29 8.99 -4.13
N PRO A 116 22.56 8.58 -5.39
CA PRO A 116 23.70 9.10 -6.15
C PRO A 116 23.63 10.62 -6.32
N ALA A 117 24.79 11.30 -6.31
CA ALA A 117 24.85 12.77 -6.36
C ALA A 117 24.08 13.40 -7.53
N HIS A 118 23.98 12.72 -8.66
CA HIS A 118 23.25 13.22 -9.84
C HIS A 118 21.72 13.13 -9.71
N LEU A 119 21.21 12.28 -8.80
CA LEU A 119 19.77 12.13 -8.51
C LEU A 119 19.33 12.90 -7.25
N ALA A 120 20.27 13.31 -6.39
CA ALA A 120 19.96 14.00 -5.14
C ALA A 120 19.01 15.21 -5.30
N PRO A 121 19.19 16.11 -6.28
CA PRO A 121 18.26 17.23 -6.46
C PRO A 121 16.82 16.81 -6.77
N LEU A 122 16.65 15.68 -7.48
CA LEU A 122 15.33 15.16 -7.83
C LEU A 122 14.65 14.58 -6.58
N VAL A 123 15.37 13.79 -5.78
CA VAL A 123 14.84 13.22 -4.54
C VAL A 123 14.54 14.32 -3.51
N ASP A 124 15.40 15.32 -3.39
CA ASP A 124 15.17 16.49 -2.53
C ASP A 124 13.90 17.25 -2.94
N GLN A 125 13.66 17.39 -4.25
CA GLN A 125 12.43 18.00 -4.77
C GLN A 125 11.19 17.18 -4.41
N LEU A 126 11.25 15.84 -4.51
CA LEU A 126 10.16 14.96 -4.10
C LEU A 126 9.86 15.09 -2.60
N ILE A 127 10.90 15.13 -1.75
CA ILE A 127 10.76 15.34 -0.31
C ILE A 127 10.14 16.72 -0.03
N LEU A 128 10.57 17.77 -0.72
CA LEU A 128 10.00 19.11 -0.56
C LEU A 128 8.51 19.14 -0.97
N LYS A 129 8.15 18.62 -2.14
CA LYS A 129 6.77 18.60 -2.65
C LYS A 129 5.83 17.85 -1.71
N SER A 130 6.23 16.65 -1.28
CA SER A 130 5.49 15.84 -0.31
C SER A 130 5.27 16.57 1.03
N GLY A 131 6.29 17.26 1.55
CA GLY A 131 6.18 18.08 2.76
C GLY A 131 5.17 19.23 2.62
N GLN A 132 5.22 19.96 1.51
CA GLN A 132 4.26 21.03 1.21
C GLN A 132 2.81 20.52 1.14
N ILE A 133 2.61 19.28 0.69
CA ILE A 133 1.27 18.67 0.68
C ILE A 133 0.84 18.35 2.10
N LEU A 134 1.69 17.71 2.91
CA LEU A 134 1.38 17.39 4.32
C LEU A 134 1.12 18.65 5.16
N ASP A 135 1.88 19.72 4.95
CA ASP A 135 1.67 21.02 5.59
C ASP A 135 0.31 21.65 5.22
N GLY A 136 -0.26 21.25 4.08
CA GLY A 136 -1.59 21.63 3.62
C GLY A 136 -2.73 20.87 4.30
N PHE A 137 -2.45 19.92 5.19
CA PHE A 137 -3.49 19.18 5.91
C PHE A 137 -4.23 20.09 6.91
N ASP A 138 -5.52 20.28 6.65
CA ASP A 138 -6.47 20.92 7.55
C ASP A 138 -7.52 19.90 8.04
N PRO A 139 -7.60 19.61 9.36
CA PRO A 139 -8.52 18.60 9.88
C PRO A 139 -10.00 18.88 9.55
N ASP A 140 -10.42 20.14 9.52
CA ASP A 140 -11.82 20.51 9.26
C ASP A 140 -12.17 20.35 7.78
N VAL A 141 -11.26 20.74 6.89
CA VAL A 141 -11.43 20.61 5.43
C VAL A 141 -11.39 19.14 5.00
N HIS A 142 -10.51 18.34 5.61
CA HIS A 142 -10.23 16.98 5.17
C HIS A 142 -11.03 15.92 5.95
N GLY A 143 -12.06 16.33 6.68
CA GLY A 143 -13.07 15.44 7.26
C GLY A 143 -12.67 14.74 8.56
N VAL A 144 -11.71 15.29 9.30
CA VAL A 144 -11.23 14.77 10.60
C VAL A 144 -11.16 15.90 11.64
N PRO A 145 -12.26 16.61 11.95
CA PRO A 145 -12.24 17.79 12.83
C PRO A 145 -11.71 17.47 14.24
N GLU A 146 -11.91 16.23 14.71
CA GLU A 146 -11.32 15.71 15.94
C GLU A 146 -10.10 14.84 15.63
N ILE A 147 -8.99 15.47 15.24
CA ILE A 147 -7.74 14.74 14.99
C ILE A 147 -7.13 14.22 16.30
N GLY A 148 -7.27 12.92 16.53
CA GLY A 148 -6.69 12.22 17.66
C GLY A 148 -5.14 12.20 17.62
N PRO A 149 -4.47 11.97 18.76
CA PRO A 149 -3.01 11.89 18.83
C PRO A 149 -2.40 10.87 17.86
N GLY A 150 -3.05 9.72 17.67
CA GLY A 150 -2.56 8.69 16.75
C GLY A 150 -2.65 9.11 15.28
N MET A 151 -3.71 9.83 14.88
CA MET A 151 -3.81 10.36 13.52
C MET A 151 -2.73 11.41 13.23
N ARG A 152 -2.38 12.26 14.22
CA ARG A 152 -1.24 13.19 14.07
C ARG A 152 0.08 12.45 13.86
N ILE A 153 0.25 11.32 14.53
CA ILE A 153 1.44 10.46 14.40
C ILE A 153 1.48 9.78 13.02
N LEU A 154 0.34 9.36 12.47
CA LEU A 154 0.29 8.81 11.10
C LEU A 154 0.71 9.82 10.02
N LEU A 155 0.49 11.11 10.26
CA LEU A 155 0.88 12.17 9.33
C LEU A 155 2.34 12.61 9.46
N GLN A 156 3.08 12.06 10.44
CA GLN A 156 4.52 12.33 10.60
C GLN A 156 5.33 11.37 9.74
N PRO A 157 6.16 11.85 8.79
CA PRO A 157 7.01 11.00 7.96
C PRO A 157 7.97 10.11 8.77
N GLU A 158 8.44 10.60 9.90
CA GLU A 158 9.39 9.89 10.79
C GLU A 158 8.79 8.61 11.38
N MET A 159 7.46 8.56 11.49
CA MET A 159 6.71 7.35 11.88
C MET A 159 6.88 6.23 10.85
N TRP A 160 7.13 6.56 9.58
CA TRP A 160 7.19 5.60 8.48
C TRP A 160 8.60 5.29 8.00
N MET A 161 9.63 5.80 8.66
CA MET A 161 11.01 5.35 8.44
C MET A 161 11.18 3.92 9.00
N SER A 162 11.96 3.09 8.29
CA SER A 162 11.94 1.63 8.34
C SER A 162 11.95 1.04 9.74
N PHE A 163 11.17 -0.03 9.86
CA PHE A 163 11.23 -0.97 10.95
C PHE A 163 12.31 -1.99 10.58
N GLN A 164 13.50 -1.92 11.19
CA GLN A 164 14.57 -2.88 10.94
C GLN A 164 14.12 -4.28 11.41
N LEU A 165 13.49 -5.06 10.53
CA LEU A 165 13.03 -6.42 10.81
C LEU A 165 13.95 -7.49 10.16
N PRO A 166 14.04 -8.69 10.79
CA PRO A 166 14.69 -9.84 10.19
C PRO A 166 13.87 -10.39 9.01
N VAL A 167 14.59 -10.91 8.01
CA VAL A 167 14.06 -11.47 6.75
C VAL A 167 13.06 -12.63 7.04
N PRO A 168 11.84 -12.62 6.45
CA PRO A 168 10.87 -13.70 6.58
C PRO A 168 11.42 -15.00 5.98
N LYS A 169 11.05 -16.12 6.61
CA LYS A 169 11.27 -17.45 6.06
C LYS A 169 9.96 -17.90 5.43
N ILE A 170 9.91 -17.91 4.10
CA ILE A 170 8.76 -18.46 3.36
C ILE A 170 8.50 -19.89 3.86
N ASN A 171 7.35 -20.09 4.50
CA ASN A 171 6.87 -21.40 4.90
C ASN A 171 5.78 -21.83 3.92
N ASP A 172 5.95 -22.98 3.27
CA ASP A 172 5.09 -23.53 2.20
C ASP A 172 3.67 -23.98 2.66
N ARG A 173 3.09 -23.37 3.70
CA ARG A 173 1.75 -23.75 4.17
C ARG A 173 0.68 -22.99 3.39
N VAL A 174 0.27 -23.59 2.28
CA VAL A 174 -0.92 -23.21 1.51
C VAL A 174 -2.17 -23.60 2.29
N SER A 175 -3.00 -22.62 2.66
CA SER A 175 -4.34 -22.86 3.24
C SER A 175 -5.45 -22.37 2.28
N GLN A 176 -6.51 -23.17 2.18
CA GLN A 176 -7.64 -23.04 1.24
C GLN A 176 -8.76 -22.13 1.78
N HIS A 177 -9.72 -21.76 0.90
CA HIS A 177 -10.69 -20.65 1.07
C HIS A 177 -12.09 -21.07 1.59
N ALA A 178 -12.77 -20.19 2.35
CA ALA A 178 -14.18 -20.31 2.81
C ALA A 178 -14.87 -18.90 2.91
N PRO A 179 -16.19 -18.76 3.19
CA PRO A 179 -16.99 -17.58 2.81
C PRO A 179 -17.07 -16.44 3.84
N ALA A 180 -17.43 -15.25 3.33
CA ALA A 180 -17.39 -13.94 3.99
C ALA A 180 -18.39 -13.72 5.13
N GLY A 181 -17.91 -13.09 6.22
CA GLY A 181 -18.74 -12.39 7.18
C GLY A 181 -18.16 -12.37 8.60
N GLN A 182 -17.39 -11.34 8.95
CA GLN A 182 -17.23 -10.88 10.33
C GLN A 182 -16.67 -9.45 10.37
N GLU A 183 -17.22 -8.65 11.29
CA GLU A 183 -17.02 -7.20 11.45
C GLU A 183 -15.57 -6.81 11.82
N THR A 184 -15.19 -5.58 11.45
CA THR A 184 -13.89 -5.24 10.83
C THR A 184 -12.75 -4.82 11.78
N PRO A 185 -11.47 -5.03 11.39
CA PRO A 185 -10.25 -4.52 12.05
C PRO A 185 -10.25 -3.03 12.40
N ASP A 186 -11.07 -2.26 11.71
CA ASP A 186 -11.00 -0.80 11.67
C ASP A 186 -11.52 -0.11 12.94
N GLU A 187 -12.45 -0.73 13.67
CA GLU A 187 -12.90 -0.21 14.97
C GLU A 187 -11.76 -0.17 15.98
N CYS A 188 -10.87 -1.17 15.90
CA CYS A 188 -9.71 -1.28 16.76
C CYS A 188 -8.60 -0.32 16.36
N LEU A 189 -8.44 -0.08 15.06
CA LEU A 189 -7.61 1.00 14.56
C LEU A 189 -8.11 2.35 15.07
N GLY A 190 -9.42 2.58 15.09
CA GLY A 190 -10.03 3.77 15.69
C GLY A 190 -9.68 3.95 17.17
N GLN A 191 -9.73 2.89 17.99
CA GLN A 191 -9.32 2.95 19.40
C GLN A 191 -7.84 3.34 19.54
N LEU A 192 -6.97 2.82 18.68
CA LEU A 192 -5.55 3.13 18.68
C LEU A 192 -5.26 4.58 18.26
N LEU A 193 -6.01 5.09 17.28
CA LEU A 193 -5.85 6.45 16.75
C LEU A 193 -6.43 7.54 17.66
N SER A 194 -7.52 7.23 18.37
CA SER A 194 -8.21 8.15 19.29
C SER A 194 -7.77 8.03 20.75
N GLY A 195 -7.06 6.95 21.12
CA GLY A 195 -6.72 6.62 22.50
C GLY A 195 -5.73 7.59 23.18
N GLN A 196 -5.74 7.60 24.53
CA GLN A 196 -4.68 8.23 25.32
C GLN A 196 -3.38 7.40 25.22
N MET A 197 -2.25 8.10 25.09
CA MET A 197 -0.91 7.49 25.05
C MET A 197 -0.54 6.85 26.41
N PRO A 198 0.23 5.74 26.46
CA PRO A 198 0.79 4.97 25.34
C PRO A 198 -0.07 3.73 24.99
N CYS A 199 -1.23 3.95 24.38
CA CYS A 199 -2.18 2.93 23.90
C CYS A 199 -3.24 2.50 24.92
N HIS A 200 -4.43 3.12 24.84
CA HIS A 200 -5.64 2.63 25.49
C HIS A 200 -6.47 1.80 24.51
N ILE A 201 -6.08 0.54 24.29
CA ILE A 201 -6.80 -0.41 23.43
C ILE A 201 -7.56 -1.40 24.32
N SER A 202 -8.84 -1.64 24.03
CA SER A 202 -9.64 -2.61 24.77
C SER A 202 -9.10 -4.03 24.62
N ALA A 203 -9.28 -4.85 25.65
CA ALA A 203 -8.92 -6.27 25.60
C ALA A 203 -9.65 -7.00 24.45
N ASP A 204 -10.87 -6.57 24.11
CA ASP A 204 -11.61 -7.08 22.95
C ASP A 204 -10.91 -6.76 21.62
N CYS A 205 -10.37 -5.55 21.47
CA CYS A 205 -9.62 -5.19 20.29
C CYS A 205 -8.29 -5.93 20.18
N TRP A 206 -7.56 -6.06 21.28
CA TRP A 206 -6.38 -6.95 21.29
C TRP A 206 -6.76 -8.37 20.90
N ARG A 207 -7.85 -8.90 21.46
CA ARG A 207 -8.34 -10.23 21.12
C ARG A 207 -8.72 -10.34 19.65
N LYS A 208 -9.43 -9.38 19.06
CA LYS A 208 -9.79 -9.37 17.63
C LYS A 208 -8.58 -9.28 16.70
N GLN A 209 -7.55 -8.53 17.10
CA GLN A 209 -6.31 -8.38 16.34
C GLN A 209 -5.36 -9.57 16.52
N LEU A 210 -5.45 -10.32 17.63
CA LEU A 210 -4.58 -11.46 17.96
C LEU A 210 -5.22 -12.82 17.66
N ILE A 211 -6.55 -12.90 17.67
CA ILE A 211 -7.28 -14.05 17.14
C ILE A 211 -7.19 -13.92 15.63
N GLU A 212 -6.43 -14.84 15.03
CA GLU A 212 -6.42 -14.99 13.59
C GLU A 212 -7.87 -15.12 13.11
N PRO A 213 -8.33 -14.33 12.13
CA PRO A 213 -9.47 -14.75 11.34
C PRO A 213 -9.09 -16.13 10.82
N SER A 214 -9.89 -17.13 11.18
CA SER A 214 -9.82 -18.42 10.53
C SER A 214 -9.89 -18.16 9.02
N GLU A 215 -8.77 -18.40 8.34
CA GLU A 215 -8.70 -18.77 6.93
C GLU A 215 -9.16 -17.71 5.91
N HIS A 216 -8.92 -16.40 6.17
CA HIS A 216 -9.15 -15.33 5.19
C HIS A 216 -7.96 -14.37 5.02
N PHE A 217 -7.48 -14.26 3.78
CA PHE A 217 -6.51 -13.28 3.28
C PHE A 217 -7.25 -12.22 2.47
N SER A 218 -7.13 -10.94 2.84
CA SER A 218 -7.67 -9.80 2.10
C SER A 218 -7.23 -8.47 2.73
N TYR A 219 -7.91 -7.36 2.39
CA TYR A 219 -7.89 -6.05 3.05
C TYR A 219 -7.86 -6.11 4.60
N SER A 220 -8.47 -7.13 5.21
CA SER A 220 -8.39 -7.31 6.66
C SER A 220 -6.96 -7.56 7.17
N THR A 221 -6.12 -8.24 6.37
CA THR A 221 -4.73 -8.56 6.71
C THR A 221 -3.82 -7.34 6.62
N THR A 222 -3.97 -6.51 5.57
CA THR A 222 -3.22 -5.24 5.46
C THR A 222 -3.61 -4.28 6.59
N HIS A 223 -4.87 -4.29 7.01
CA HIS A 223 -5.34 -3.52 8.16
C HIS A 223 -4.80 -4.03 9.50
N HIS A 224 -4.68 -5.34 9.71
CA HIS A 224 -3.97 -5.90 10.88
C HIS A 224 -2.50 -5.48 10.89
N LEU A 225 -1.81 -5.57 9.75
CA LEU A 225 -0.43 -5.11 9.61
C LEU A 225 -0.29 -3.62 9.94
N PHE A 226 -1.17 -2.78 9.39
CA PHE A 226 -1.21 -1.35 9.68
C PHE A 226 -1.41 -1.08 11.18
N PHE A 227 -2.31 -1.83 11.84
CA PHE A 227 -2.51 -1.77 13.27
C PHE A 227 -1.23 -2.17 14.04
N TYR A 228 -0.53 -3.23 13.65
CA TYR A 228 0.71 -3.65 14.30
C TYR A 228 1.84 -2.63 14.13
N HIS A 229 1.99 -2.03 12.95
CA HIS A 229 2.95 -0.94 12.69
C HIS A 229 2.74 0.24 13.61
N LEU A 230 1.48 0.69 13.71
CA LEU A 230 1.11 1.77 14.60
C LEU A 230 1.34 1.38 16.06
N ALA A 231 0.92 0.18 16.46
CA ALA A 231 1.12 -0.30 17.83
C ALA A 231 2.61 -0.36 18.20
N LYS A 232 3.47 -0.77 17.28
CA LYS A 232 4.92 -0.82 17.45
C LYS A 232 5.53 0.57 17.59
N LYS A 233 5.18 1.53 16.71
CA LYS A 233 5.68 2.91 16.83
C LYS A 233 5.19 3.60 18.10
N LEU A 234 3.96 3.33 18.53
CA LEU A 234 3.41 3.84 19.78
C LEU A 234 3.93 3.09 21.02
N GLN A 235 4.79 2.08 20.85
CA GLN A 235 5.35 1.25 21.91
C GLN A 235 4.28 0.61 22.79
N CYS A 236 3.16 0.20 22.18
CA CYS A 236 2.08 -0.48 22.90
C CYS A 236 2.59 -1.80 23.47
N LYS A 237 2.22 -2.10 24.73
CA LYS A 237 2.46 -3.42 25.32
C LYS A 237 1.34 -4.37 24.92
N VAL A 238 1.67 -5.33 24.06
CA VAL A 238 0.76 -6.42 23.68
C VAL A 238 0.90 -7.55 24.69
N ALA A 239 -0.22 -8.04 25.22
CA ALA A 239 -0.21 -9.09 26.23
C ALA A 239 0.31 -10.42 25.65
N GLY A 240 1.62 -10.67 25.80
CA GLY A 240 2.26 -11.97 25.56
C GLY A 240 2.59 -12.30 24.11
N ARG A 241 2.53 -11.34 23.18
CA ARG A 241 2.94 -11.53 21.77
C ARG A 241 3.94 -10.46 21.38
N ASP A 242 4.93 -10.87 20.61
CA ASP A 242 5.92 -9.99 20.00
C ASP A 242 5.32 -9.36 18.74
N LEU A 243 5.31 -8.02 18.68
CA LEU A 243 4.78 -7.28 17.53
C LEU A 243 5.59 -7.54 16.26
N ASP A 244 6.90 -7.76 16.39
CA ASP A 244 7.77 -8.04 15.25
C ASP A 244 7.39 -9.38 14.61
N SER A 245 7.18 -10.41 15.43
CA SER A 245 6.64 -11.70 14.95
C SER A 245 5.27 -11.55 14.27
N LEU A 246 4.36 -10.73 14.82
CA LEU A 246 3.04 -10.52 14.21
C LEU A 246 3.11 -9.81 12.85
N ILE A 247 4.03 -8.84 12.71
CA ILE A 247 4.30 -8.14 11.46
C ILE A 247 4.87 -9.11 10.41
N VAL A 248 5.86 -9.93 10.79
CA VAL A 248 6.43 -10.95 9.91
C VAL A 248 5.35 -11.94 9.45
N ASP A 249 4.56 -12.48 10.38
CA ASP A 249 3.48 -13.42 10.07
C ASP A 249 2.44 -12.79 9.12
N ALA A 250 2.11 -11.50 9.30
CA ALA A 250 1.20 -10.79 8.42
C ALA A 250 1.80 -10.59 7.03
N CYS A 251 3.08 -10.22 6.93
CA CYS A 251 3.74 -10.05 5.64
C CYS A 251 3.95 -11.37 4.89
N ASP A 252 4.20 -12.49 5.56
CA ASP A 252 4.24 -13.81 4.91
C ASP A 252 2.90 -14.13 4.22
N LYS A 253 1.79 -13.87 4.93
CA LYS A 253 0.43 -14.06 4.41
C LYS A 253 0.13 -13.12 3.24
N ILE A 254 0.53 -11.86 3.36
CA ILE A 254 0.39 -10.85 2.31
C ILE A 254 1.23 -11.21 1.08
N LEU A 255 2.42 -11.79 1.24
CA LEU A 255 3.27 -12.19 0.11
C LEU A 255 2.63 -13.30 -0.73
N VAL A 256 1.99 -14.27 -0.06
CA VAL A 256 1.21 -15.31 -0.74
C VAL A 256 0.08 -14.66 -1.57
N GLU A 257 -0.70 -13.76 -0.97
CA GLU A 257 -1.79 -13.09 -1.69
C GLU A 257 -1.30 -12.23 -2.85
N ALA A 258 -0.25 -11.43 -2.65
CA ALA A 258 0.37 -10.60 -3.68
C ALA A 258 0.88 -11.44 -4.86
N THR A 259 1.48 -12.60 -4.56
CA THR A 259 1.93 -13.56 -5.57
C THR A 259 0.76 -14.12 -6.37
N GLU A 260 -0.37 -14.43 -5.75
CA GLU A 260 -1.57 -14.88 -6.47
C GLU A 260 -2.20 -13.76 -7.33
N ILE A 261 -2.15 -12.50 -6.88
CA ILE A 261 -2.53 -11.34 -7.71
C ILE A 261 -1.64 -11.25 -8.94
N ALA A 262 -0.33 -11.39 -8.77
CA ALA A 262 0.64 -11.33 -9.85
C ALA A 262 0.45 -12.48 -10.85
N LYS A 263 0.26 -13.72 -10.38
CA LYS A 263 -0.05 -14.89 -11.22
C LYS A 263 -1.35 -14.71 -12.02
N ALA A 264 -2.33 -14.02 -11.46
CA ALA A 264 -3.58 -13.68 -12.12
C ALA A 264 -3.48 -12.46 -13.07
N ASN A 265 -2.25 -12.00 -13.39
CA ASN A 265 -1.98 -10.83 -14.24
C ASN A 265 -2.61 -9.52 -13.73
N PHE A 266 -2.55 -9.29 -12.41
CA PHE A 266 -2.92 -8.03 -11.78
C PHE A 266 -4.32 -7.51 -12.18
N PRO A 267 -5.38 -8.27 -11.87
CA PRO A 267 -6.75 -7.86 -12.20
C PRO A 267 -7.03 -6.47 -11.62
N GLU A 268 -7.67 -5.61 -12.41
CA GLU A 268 -7.85 -4.20 -12.08
C GLU A 268 -8.49 -3.98 -10.69
N SER A 269 -9.43 -4.85 -10.31
CA SER A 269 -10.09 -4.82 -9.00
C SER A 269 -9.18 -5.10 -7.80
N ARG A 270 -7.99 -5.70 -8.01
CA ARG A 270 -7.02 -6.03 -6.95
C ARG A 270 -5.76 -5.17 -6.96
N ARG A 271 -5.59 -4.27 -7.94
CA ARG A 271 -4.39 -3.41 -8.04
C ARG A 271 -4.21 -2.48 -6.84
N ASP A 272 -5.33 -1.95 -6.34
CA ASP A 272 -5.39 -1.13 -5.13
C ASP A 272 -4.80 -1.88 -3.92
N LEU A 273 -5.34 -3.07 -3.63
CA LEU A 273 -4.85 -3.96 -2.57
C LEU A 273 -3.38 -4.35 -2.80
N PHE A 274 -3.00 -4.64 -4.04
CA PHE A 274 -1.63 -5.00 -4.36
C PHE A 274 -0.64 -3.88 -4.03
N LEU A 275 -0.95 -2.63 -4.40
CA LEU A 275 -0.09 -1.50 -4.02
C LEU A 275 -0.07 -1.25 -2.52
N GLU A 276 -1.18 -1.46 -1.81
CA GLU A 276 -1.22 -1.40 -0.35
C GLU A 276 -0.29 -2.45 0.29
N GLN A 277 -0.29 -3.68 -0.22
CA GLN A 277 0.61 -4.76 0.22
C GLN A 277 2.08 -4.40 -0.01
N LEU A 278 2.41 -3.85 -1.19
CA LEU A 278 3.76 -3.36 -1.51
C LEU A 278 4.19 -2.23 -0.57
N ALA A 279 3.29 -1.27 -0.31
CA ALA A 279 3.55 -0.15 0.56
C ALA A 279 3.84 -0.61 2.00
N LEU A 280 2.97 -1.44 2.59
CA LEU A 280 3.03 -1.77 4.02
C LEU A 280 4.06 -2.84 4.38
N CYS A 281 4.32 -3.82 3.51
CA CYS A 281 5.38 -4.81 3.75
C CYS A 281 6.73 -4.38 3.21
N GLY A 282 6.77 -3.50 2.20
CA GLY A 282 8.03 -2.99 1.67
C GLY A 282 8.79 -2.07 2.64
N ILE A 283 8.14 -1.50 3.66
CA ILE A 283 8.82 -0.67 4.68
C ILE A 283 9.60 -1.48 5.72
N GLU A 284 9.44 -2.82 5.77
CA GLU A 284 10.05 -3.72 6.78
C GLU A 284 11.53 -4.06 6.54
N GLY A 285 12.27 -3.18 5.85
CA GLY A 285 13.72 -3.28 5.74
C GLY A 285 14.17 -4.52 4.97
N SER A 286 15.02 -5.37 5.55
CA SER A 286 15.63 -6.56 4.92
C SER A 286 14.62 -7.54 4.30
N SER A 287 13.39 -7.51 4.81
CA SER A 287 12.25 -8.34 4.41
C SER A 287 11.48 -7.81 3.20
N SER A 288 11.79 -6.58 2.79
CA SER A 288 11.05 -5.86 1.74
C SER A 288 11.31 -6.41 0.35
N ALA A 289 12.47 -7.02 0.08
CA ALA A 289 12.93 -7.39 -1.27
C ALA A 289 11.91 -8.22 -2.07
N GLU A 290 11.13 -9.08 -1.39
CA GLU A 290 10.08 -9.90 -2.01
C GLU A 290 8.86 -9.08 -2.49
N PHE A 291 8.65 -7.88 -1.92
CA PHE A 291 7.56 -6.97 -2.28
C PHE A 291 7.97 -5.90 -3.28
N VAL A 292 9.21 -5.42 -3.23
CA VAL A 292 9.72 -4.35 -4.13
C VAL A 292 10.46 -4.91 -5.33
N ARG A 293 9.93 -5.99 -5.90
CA ARG A 293 10.52 -6.65 -7.08
C ARG A 293 10.42 -5.76 -8.31
N HIS A 294 11.43 -5.81 -9.18
CA HIS A 294 11.49 -4.99 -10.39
C HIS A 294 10.29 -5.19 -11.34
N ASP A 295 9.80 -6.43 -11.47
CA ASP A 295 8.63 -6.77 -12.29
C ASP A 295 7.33 -6.17 -11.72
N TRP A 296 7.15 -6.25 -10.40
CA TRP A 296 5.98 -5.70 -9.72
C TRP A 296 5.95 -4.18 -9.74
N LEU A 297 7.11 -3.55 -9.53
CA LEU A 297 7.24 -2.09 -9.59
C LEU A 297 6.96 -1.56 -10.99
N LYS A 298 7.41 -2.25 -12.04
CA LYS A 298 7.09 -1.90 -13.43
C LYS A 298 5.60 -1.94 -13.70
N GLU A 299 4.89 -2.94 -13.19
CA GLU A 299 3.44 -3.01 -13.35
C GLU A 299 2.74 -1.87 -12.59
N ALA A 300 3.20 -1.53 -11.38
CA ALA A 300 2.72 -0.37 -10.64
C ALA A 300 2.88 0.94 -11.44
N LEU A 301 4.04 1.15 -12.08
CA LEU A 301 4.30 2.32 -12.93
C LEU A 301 3.34 2.39 -14.13
N ARG A 302 3.04 1.24 -14.75
CA ARG A 302 2.15 1.15 -15.93
C ARG A 302 0.70 1.48 -15.65
N TRP A 303 0.25 1.37 -14.39
CA TRP A 303 -1.12 1.71 -14.03
C TRP A 303 -1.33 3.21 -13.79
N GLN A 304 -0.26 4.00 -13.70
CA GLN A 304 -0.35 5.45 -13.56
C GLN A 304 -0.96 6.07 -14.82
N LYS A 305 -1.95 6.95 -14.65
CA LYS A 305 -2.52 7.70 -15.77
C LYS A 305 -1.48 8.69 -16.31
N PRO A 306 -1.15 8.67 -17.62
CA PRO A 306 -0.01 9.41 -18.15
C PRO A 306 -0.17 10.93 -18.08
N ILE A 307 -1.39 11.45 -18.17
CA ILE A 307 -1.65 12.91 -18.17
C ILE A 307 -1.74 13.45 -16.75
N THR A 308 -2.46 12.74 -15.87
CA THR A 308 -2.78 13.25 -14.53
C THR A 308 -1.78 12.81 -13.47
N GLY A 309 -1.01 11.74 -13.70
CA GLY A 309 -0.10 11.19 -12.68
C GLY A 309 -0.77 10.36 -11.59
N CYS A 310 -2.09 10.27 -11.59
CA CYS A 310 -2.85 9.59 -10.55
C CYS A 310 -3.16 8.13 -10.90
N TYR A 311 -3.78 7.43 -9.96
CA TYR A 311 -4.30 6.08 -10.14
C TYR A 311 -5.83 6.07 -10.06
N GLY A 312 -6.44 5.16 -10.79
CA GLY A 312 -7.90 4.99 -10.81
C GLY A 312 -8.32 3.81 -11.68
N LEU A 313 -9.54 3.33 -11.48
CA LEU A 313 -10.09 2.19 -12.21
C LEU A 313 -10.74 2.63 -13.52
N SER A 314 -10.75 1.75 -14.51
CA SER A 314 -11.50 1.93 -15.77
C SER A 314 -13.01 1.83 -15.54
N SER A 315 -13.43 0.99 -14.57
CA SER A 315 -14.84 0.82 -14.20
C SER A 315 -15.29 1.83 -13.14
N ARG A 316 -16.53 2.32 -13.26
CA ARG A 316 -17.14 3.29 -12.32
C ARG A 316 -17.61 2.69 -10.99
N ARG A 317 -17.35 1.40 -10.71
CA ARG A 317 -17.66 0.81 -9.40
C ARG A 317 -16.59 1.24 -8.40
N VAL A 318 -16.79 2.41 -7.83
CA VAL A 318 -15.94 2.99 -6.78
C VAL A 318 -16.34 2.36 -5.45
N LYS A 319 -15.38 1.88 -4.66
CA LYS A 319 -15.61 1.41 -3.29
C LYS A 319 -16.24 2.55 -2.48
N ARG A 320 -17.15 2.22 -1.55
CA ARG A 320 -18.00 3.19 -0.83
C ARG A 320 -17.22 4.31 -0.09
N ASN A 321 -15.95 4.08 0.27
CA ASN A 321 -15.12 5.01 1.04
C ASN A 321 -14.01 5.68 0.21
N GLU A 322 -13.95 5.40 -1.09
CA GLU A 322 -12.96 5.98 -1.99
C GLU A 322 -13.45 7.33 -2.52
N LYS A 323 -12.56 8.33 -2.54
CA LYS A 323 -12.89 9.68 -3.02
C LYS A 323 -12.50 9.81 -4.49
N LEU A 324 -13.53 9.90 -5.33
CA LEU A 324 -13.37 10.15 -6.77
C LEU A 324 -13.12 11.64 -7.01
N VAL A 325 -11.96 11.96 -7.57
CA VAL A 325 -11.63 13.30 -8.07
C VAL A 325 -12.21 13.46 -9.48
N PRO A 326 -12.65 14.66 -9.92
CA PRO A 326 -13.29 14.87 -11.23
C PRO A 326 -12.51 14.33 -12.45
N SER A 327 -11.20 14.13 -12.33
CA SER A 327 -10.32 13.53 -13.34
C SER A 327 -10.42 12.01 -13.48
N GLY A 328 -11.32 11.34 -12.73
CA GLY A 328 -11.40 9.87 -12.70
C GLY A 328 -10.30 9.21 -11.87
N CYS A 329 -9.66 9.99 -11.00
CA CYS A 329 -8.63 9.53 -10.08
C CYS A 329 -9.26 9.14 -8.74
N LEU A 330 -8.67 8.14 -8.10
CA LEU A 330 -9.04 7.64 -6.78
C LEU A 330 -7.97 8.08 -5.79
N VAL A 331 -8.37 8.78 -4.72
CA VAL A 331 -7.43 9.37 -3.75
C VAL A 331 -6.67 8.30 -3.00
N HIS A 332 -7.37 7.30 -2.43
CA HIS A 332 -6.74 6.24 -1.67
C HIS A 332 -5.84 5.39 -2.59
N PHE A 333 -6.31 4.98 -3.76
CA PHE A 333 -5.47 4.24 -4.72
C PHE A 333 -4.19 5.01 -5.12
N SER A 334 -4.30 6.33 -5.36
CA SER A 334 -3.13 7.16 -5.67
C SER A 334 -2.18 7.29 -4.46
N SER A 335 -2.74 7.32 -3.25
CA SER A 335 -2.00 7.44 -1.98
C SER A 335 -1.16 6.19 -1.71
N VAL A 336 -1.76 5.01 -1.82
CA VAL A 336 -1.04 3.73 -1.68
C VAL A 336 -0.02 3.54 -2.79
N ALA A 337 -0.28 4.04 -4.01
CA ALA A 337 0.71 4.04 -5.08
C ALA A 337 1.93 4.90 -4.75
N ALA A 338 1.74 6.11 -4.22
CA ALA A 338 2.85 6.96 -3.79
C ALA A 338 3.71 6.29 -2.73
N ALA A 339 3.08 5.67 -1.73
CA ALA A 339 3.75 4.90 -0.71
C ALA A 339 4.55 3.73 -1.32
N ALA A 340 3.92 2.90 -2.15
CA ALA A 340 4.56 1.74 -2.79
C ALA A 340 5.75 2.13 -3.69
N LEU A 341 5.60 3.18 -4.51
CA LEU A 341 6.67 3.66 -5.40
C LEU A 341 7.84 4.25 -4.62
N ALA A 342 7.60 5.00 -3.54
CA ALA A 342 8.65 5.54 -2.70
C ALA A 342 9.42 4.44 -1.95
N THR A 343 8.71 3.43 -1.44
CA THR A 343 9.30 2.24 -0.86
C THR A 343 10.13 1.46 -1.88
N GLY A 344 9.61 1.30 -3.11
CA GLY A 344 10.34 0.70 -4.23
C GLY A 344 11.60 1.48 -4.60
N LEU A 345 11.53 2.81 -4.69
CA LEU A 345 12.68 3.66 -4.98
C LEU A 345 13.78 3.49 -3.93
N ARG A 346 13.44 3.50 -2.63
CA ARG A 346 14.41 3.26 -1.56
C ARG A 346 15.10 1.92 -1.73
N ALA A 347 14.35 0.88 -2.09
CA ALA A 347 14.92 -0.46 -2.27
C ALA A 347 15.82 -0.58 -3.49
N LEU A 348 15.45 0.02 -4.63
CA LEU A 348 16.31 0.09 -5.81
C LEU A 348 17.64 0.77 -5.48
N LEU A 349 17.58 1.90 -4.76
CA LEU A 349 18.78 2.62 -4.33
C LEU A 349 19.63 1.81 -3.34
N ALA A 350 19.00 0.93 -2.56
CA ALA A 350 19.70 0.03 -1.63
C ALA A 350 20.32 -1.18 -2.31
N SER A 351 19.83 -1.62 -3.48
CA SER A 351 20.39 -2.74 -4.26
C SER A 351 21.49 -2.32 -5.24
N SER A 352 21.53 -1.03 -5.61
CA SER A 352 22.54 -0.48 -6.51
C SER A 352 23.95 -0.37 -5.91
N PHE A 353 24.14 -0.73 -4.63
CA PHE A 353 25.40 -0.72 -3.88
C PHE A 353 25.47 -1.88 -2.89
#